data_AF-A0A2H0WLJ3-F1
#
_entry.id   AF-A0A2H0WLJ3-F1
#
_cell.length_a   1.000
_cell.length_b   1.000
_cell.length_c   1.000
_cell.angle_alpha   90.00
_cell.angle_beta   90.00
_cell.angle_gamma   90.00
#
_symmetry.space_group_name_H-M   'P 1'
#
loop_
_entity.id
_entity.type
_entity.pdbx_description
1 polymer ?
#
loop_
_entity_poly.entity_id
_entity_poly.type
_entity_poly.pdbx_seq_one_letter_code
_entity_poly.pdbx_strand_id
1 'polypeptide(L)'
;MEKQQVENAVNLLESGDSVGITVFADQAIPLQSVLSREDYKNSVIRNLRYIDSDFVRYHVRQGTDYGVLILTALGQFGESGTKILFILTDGEPQGNEEKLRENLSMALEEFSKRKM
;
A
#
# COMPACT_ATOMS: atom_id res chain seq x y z
N MET A 1 -8.13 16.68 1.39
CA MET A 1 -9.48 16.17 1.75
C MET A 1 -9.46 14.66 1.92
N GLU A 2 -8.67 14.00 1.08
CA GLU A 2 -8.35 12.57 1.00
C GLU A 2 -7.75 12.03 2.30
N LYS A 3 -6.85 12.75 2.97
CA LYS A 3 -6.25 12.32 4.24
C LYS A 3 -7.28 12.08 5.34
N GLN A 4 -8.25 13.00 5.46
CA GLN A 4 -9.36 12.88 6.41
C GLN A 4 -10.24 11.66 6.08
N GLN A 5 -10.43 11.35 4.80
CA GLN A 5 -11.19 10.17 4.38
C GLN A 5 -10.46 8.86 4.72
N VAL A 6 -9.14 8.81 4.53
CA VAL A 6 -8.31 7.67 4.96
C VAL A 6 -8.37 7.49 6.47
N GLU A 7 -8.22 8.57 7.24
CA GLU A 7 -8.37 8.53 8.71
C GLU A 7 -9.74 8.02 9.14
N ASN A 8 -10.82 8.48 8.49
CA ASN A 8 -12.17 8.03 8.78
C ASN A 8 -12.37 6.55 8.45
N ALA A 9 -11.88 6.08 7.29
CA ALA A 9 -11.98 4.67 6.90
C ALA A 9 -11.26 3.75 7.89
N VAL A 10 -10.08 4.15 8.34
CA VAL A 10 -9.30 3.43 9.35
C VAL A 10 -10.03 3.34 10.68
N ASN A 11 -10.69 4.42 11.09
CA ASN A 11 -11.42 4.44 12.36
C ASN A 11 -12.60 3.45 12.37
N LEU A 12 -13.12 3.08 11.19
CA LEU A 12 -14.19 2.10 11.02
C LEU A 12 -13.71 0.65 11.05
N LEU A 13 -12.41 0.38 11.00
CA LEU A 13 -11.88 -0.99 11.11
C LEU A 13 -12.29 -1.62 12.45
N GLU A 14 -12.52 -2.93 12.45
CA GLU A 14 -12.93 -3.68 13.63
C GLU A 14 -11.71 -4.21 14.41
N SER A 15 -11.97 -4.78 15.59
CA SER A 15 -10.92 -5.45 16.37
C SER A 15 -10.44 -6.69 15.62
N GLY A 16 -9.12 -6.78 15.39
CA GLY A 16 -8.50 -7.85 14.60
C GLY A 16 -8.19 -7.48 13.16
N ASP A 17 -8.70 -6.35 12.67
CA ASP A 17 -8.28 -5.79 11.40
C ASP A 17 -6.87 -5.22 11.49
N SER A 18 -6.15 -5.29 10.38
CA SER A 18 -4.82 -4.72 10.24
C SER A 18 -4.71 -3.92 8.96
N VAL A 19 -3.95 -2.84 9.00
CA VAL A 19 -3.81 -1.91 7.88
C VAL A 19 -2.37 -1.40 7.80
N GLY A 20 -1.91 -1.21 6.58
CA GLY A 20 -0.61 -0.64 6.25
C GLY A 20 -0.77 0.47 5.21
N ILE A 21 0.24 1.34 5.11
CA ILE A 21 0.28 2.42 4.11
C ILE A 21 1.54 2.22 3.28
N THR A 22 1.37 2.11 1.97
CA THR A 22 2.45 2.11 0.99
C THR A 22 2.29 3.33 0.09
N VAL A 23 3.39 4.04 -0.12
CA VAL A 23 3.48 5.11 -1.11
C VAL A 23 4.21 4.57 -2.34
N PHE A 24 3.78 4.97 -3.53
CA PHE A 24 4.38 4.47 -4.77
C PHE A 24 4.51 5.53 -5.86
N ALA A 25 5.49 5.31 -6.74
CA ALA A 25 5.68 5.98 -8.02
C ALA A 25 6.43 5.00 -8.97
N ASP A 26 7.68 5.26 -9.36
CA ASP A 26 8.55 4.26 -10.01
C ASP A 26 9.00 3.12 -9.06
N GLN A 27 8.88 3.37 -7.76
CA GLN A 27 9.17 2.44 -6.66
C GLN A 27 8.02 2.46 -5.67
N ALA A 28 7.92 1.45 -4.81
CA ALA A 28 6.94 1.40 -3.72
C ALA A 28 7.63 1.25 -2.37
N ILE A 29 7.27 2.11 -1.43
CA ILE A 29 7.88 2.22 -0.10
C ILE A 29 6.77 2.03 0.96
N PRO A 30 6.90 1.03 1.84
CA PRO A 30 6.03 0.91 3.01
C PRO A 30 6.32 2.09 3.97
N LEU A 31 5.39 3.04 4.08
CA LEU A 31 5.48 4.07 5.11
C LEU A 31 5.11 3.51 6.49
N GLN A 32 4.22 2.52 6.48
CA GLN A 32 3.80 1.81 7.66
C GLN A 32 3.49 0.37 7.28
N SER A 33 4.22 -0.56 7.89
CA SER A 33 3.92 -1.98 7.81
C SER A 33 2.48 -2.25 8.25
N VAL A 34 1.92 -3.37 7.81
CA VAL A 34 0.59 -3.80 8.26
C VAL A 34 0.61 -4.01 9.78
N LEU A 35 -0.08 -3.13 10.51
CA LEU A 35 -0.20 -3.16 11.97
C LEU A 35 -1.65 -3.39 12.38
N SER A 36 -1.86 -3.87 13.61
CA SER A 36 -3.18 -3.93 14.23
C SER A 36 -3.84 -2.54 14.23
N ARG A 37 -5.18 -2.47 14.20
CA ARG A 37 -5.91 -1.21 14.30
C ARG A 37 -5.45 -0.35 15.48
N GLU A 38 -5.23 -0.96 16.64
CA GLU A 38 -4.81 -0.29 17.88
C GLU A 38 -3.43 0.34 17.74
N ASP A 39 -2.45 -0.40 17.18
CA ASP A 39 -1.11 0.11 16.89
C ASP A 39 -1.14 1.18 15.80
N TYR A 40 -2.02 0.98 14.82
CA TYR A 40 -2.18 1.86 13.68
C TYR A 40 -2.76 3.23 14.11
N LYS A 41 -3.78 3.28 14.97
CA LYS A 41 -4.33 4.54 15.50
C LYS A 41 -3.28 5.42 16.19
N ASN A 42 -2.30 4.81 16.84
CA ASN A 42 -1.21 5.52 17.53
C ASN A 42 -0.13 6.05 16.56
N SER A 43 -0.04 5.49 15.34
CA SER A 43 1.01 5.77 14.35
C SER A 43 0.56 6.68 13.20
N VAL A 44 -0.71 6.58 12.77
CA VAL A 44 -1.27 7.25 11.58
C VAL A 44 -1.21 8.77 11.61
N ILE A 45 -1.61 9.37 12.73
CA ILE A 45 -1.70 10.85 12.83
C ILE A 45 -0.30 11.47 12.67
N ARG A 46 0.76 10.75 13.06
CA ARG A 46 2.13 11.19 12.78
C ARG A 46 2.46 11.00 11.31
N ASN A 47 2.24 9.82 10.75
CA ASN A 47 2.71 9.46 9.41
C ASN A 47 1.95 10.18 8.28
N LEU A 48 0.63 10.36 8.36
CA LEU A 48 -0.15 11.06 7.32
C LEU A 48 0.23 12.54 7.19
N ARG A 49 0.70 13.16 8.28
CA ARG A 49 1.23 14.53 8.27
C ARG A 49 2.55 14.63 7.50
N TYR A 50 3.34 13.56 7.49
CA TYR A 50 4.61 13.50 6.79
C TYR A 50 4.49 13.22 5.30
N ILE A 51 3.36 12.69 4.81
CA ILE A 51 3.21 12.36 3.38
C ILE A 51 3.45 13.58 2.47
N ASP A 52 3.05 14.80 2.87
CA ASP A 52 3.29 15.99 2.03
C ASP A 52 4.74 16.51 2.11
N SER A 53 5.42 16.34 3.25
CA SER A 53 6.80 16.80 3.44
C SER A 53 7.85 15.78 3.00
N ASP A 54 7.49 14.50 3.00
CA ASP A 54 8.45 13.41 2.91
C ASP A 54 8.50 12.75 1.54
N PHE A 55 7.52 12.95 0.65
CA PHE A 55 7.64 12.50 -0.74
C PHE A 55 8.93 13.02 -1.40
N VAL A 56 9.32 14.26 -1.07
CA VAL A 56 10.61 14.86 -1.46
C VAL A 56 11.80 14.21 -0.72
N ARG A 57 11.63 13.85 0.57
CA ARG A 57 12.69 13.23 1.38
C ARG A 57 12.98 11.78 0.99
N TYR A 58 11.99 11.03 0.50
CA TYR A 58 12.16 9.65 0.08
C TYR A 58 12.84 9.50 -1.28
N HIS A 59 13.15 10.60 -1.98
CA HIS A 59 13.80 10.59 -3.30
C HIS A 59 13.08 9.67 -4.30
N VAL A 60 11.75 9.55 -4.17
CA VAL A 60 10.92 8.75 -5.04
C VAL A 60 10.94 9.38 -6.42
N ARG A 61 11.36 8.63 -7.44
CA ARG A 61 11.43 9.20 -8.80
C ARG A 61 10.01 9.23 -9.36
N GLN A 62 9.76 10.21 -10.23
CA GLN A 62 8.47 10.32 -10.89
C GLN A 62 8.18 9.08 -11.74
N GLY A 63 6.92 8.63 -11.70
CA GLY A 63 6.44 7.45 -12.38
C GLY A 63 5.18 6.91 -11.70
N THR A 64 4.52 5.94 -12.32
CA THR A 64 3.34 5.28 -11.74
C THR A 64 3.38 3.79 -12.08
N ASP A 65 4.25 3.04 -11.40
CA ASP A 65 4.41 1.61 -11.58
C ASP A 65 3.53 0.83 -10.59
N TYR A 66 2.36 0.41 -11.08
CA TYR A 66 1.41 -0.38 -10.30
C TYR A 66 1.94 -1.78 -9.98
N GLY A 67 2.84 -2.33 -10.81
CA GLY A 67 3.40 -3.66 -10.59
C GLY A 67 4.26 -3.69 -9.33
N VAL A 68 5.12 -2.68 -9.17
CA VAL A 68 5.96 -2.54 -7.96
C VAL A 68 5.09 -2.28 -6.72
N LEU A 69 4.05 -1.44 -6.82
CA LEU A 69 3.08 -1.24 -5.73
C LEU A 69 2.50 -2.56 -5.25
N ILE A 70 1.98 -3.37 -6.17
CA ILE A 70 1.26 -4.60 -5.83
C ILE A 70 2.22 -5.60 -5.19
N LEU A 71 3.42 -5.80 -5.76
CA LEU A 71 4.42 -6.69 -5.18
C LEU A 71 4.82 -6.26 -3.75
N THR A 72 5.08 -4.96 -3.54
CA THR A 72 5.44 -4.43 -2.22
C THR A 72 4.29 -4.55 -1.22
N ALA A 73 3.04 -4.30 -1.64
CA ALA A 73 1.88 -4.43 -0.76
C ALA A 73 1.64 -5.89 -0.35
N LEU A 74 1.73 -6.82 -1.30
CA LEU A 74 1.55 -8.25 -1.03
C LEU A 74 2.64 -8.81 -0.11
N GLY A 75 3.88 -8.32 -0.23
CA GLY A 75 4.96 -8.68 0.68
C GLY A 75 4.66 -8.36 2.14
N GLN A 76 3.77 -7.40 2.42
CA GLN A 76 3.39 -6.99 3.77
C GLN A 76 2.15 -7.72 4.31
N PHE A 77 1.39 -8.42 3.46
CA PHE A 77 0.22 -9.14 3.91
C PHE A 77 0.64 -10.39 4.71
N GLY A 78 0.13 -10.50 5.94
CA GLY A 78 0.26 -11.72 6.74
C GLY A 78 -0.48 -12.91 6.08
N GLU A 79 -0.21 -14.13 6.54
CA GLU A 79 -0.68 -15.36 5.88
C GLU A 79 -2.20 -15.60 5.98
N SER A 80 -2.85 -15.12 7.03
CA SER A 80 -4.27 -15.41 7.32
C SER A 80 -5.21 -14.23 7.13
N GLY A 81 -6.47 -14.51 6.79
CA GLY A 81 -7.54 -13.51 6.66
C GLY A 81 -7.66 -12.88 5.26
N THR A 82 -8.78 -12.20 5.04
CA THR A 82 -9.08 -11.54 3.76
C THR A 82 -8.15 -10.36 3.54
N LYS A 83 -7.55 -10.28 2.34
CA LYS A 83 -6.63 -9.21 1.98
C LYS A 83 -7.27 -8.28 0.97
N ILE A 84 -7.24 -6.99 1.27
CA ILE A 84 -7.83 -5.94 0.44
C ILE A 84 -6.76 -4.89 0.20
N LEU A 85 -6.59 -4.49 -1.05
CA LEU A 85 -5.71 -3.40 -1.46
C LEU A 85 -6.56 -2.27 -2.04
N PHE A 86 -6.48 -1.10 -1.45
CA PHE A 86 -7.05 0.14 -1.99
C PHE A 86 -5.93 0.93 -2.68
N ILE A 87 -6.15 1.31 -3.94
CA ILE A 87 -5.18 2.09 -4.72
C ILE A 87 -5.79 3.46 -4.99
N LEU A 88 -5.10 4.52 -4.57
CA LEU A 88 -5.47 5.90 -4.84
C LEU A 88 -4.38 6.53 -5.72
N THR A 89 -4.77 7.04 -6.88
CA THR A 89 -3.86 7.58 -7.90
C THR A 89 -4.64 8.46 -8.85
N ASP A 90 -4.02 9.57 -9.28
CA ASP A 90 -4.46 10.44 -10.36
C ASP A 90 -3.60 10.25 -11.63
N GLY A 91 -2.53 9.45 -11.54
CA GLY A 91 -1.62 9.13 -12.63
C GLY A 91 -2.04 7.87 -13.40
N GLU A 92 -1.80 7.90 -14.71
CA GLU A 92 -1.91 6.72 -15.58
C GLU A 92 -0.73 5.76 -15.34
N PRO A 93 -0.93 4.44 -15.43
CA PRO A 93 0.14 3.46 -15.35
C PRO A 93 1.28 3.79 -16.31
N GLN A 94 2.48 3.96 -15.77
CA GLN A 94 3.69 4.13 -16.56
C GLN A 94 4.47 2.82 -16.54
N GLY A 95 4.69 2.27 -17.73
CA GLY A 95 5.41 1.00 -17.90
C GLY A 95 4.96 0.26 -19.15
N ASN A 96 5.72 -0.74 -19.56
CA ASN A 96 5.28 -1.67 -20.59
C ASN A 96 4.10 -2.49 -20.02
N GLU A 97 2.94 -2.47 -20.67
CA GLU A 97 1.74 -3.22 -20.27
C GLU A 97 2.04 -4.71 -20.03
N GLU A 98 2.97 -5.28 -20.80
CA GLU A 98 3.44 -6.66 -20.63
C GLU A 98 4.12 -6.87 -19.27
N LYS A 99 4.99 -5.94 -18.85
CA LYS A 99 5.62 -5.97 -17.52
C LYS A 99 4.62 -5.80 -16.40
N LEU A 100 3.61 -4.94 -16.57
CA LEU A 100 2.53 -4.81 -15.60
C LEU A 100 1.78 -6.14 -15.44
N ARG A 101 1.47 -6.81 -16.55
CA ARG A 101 0.81 -8.11 -16.56
C ARG A 101 1.68 -9.21 -15.92
N GLU A 102 2.98 -9.23 -16.20
CA GLU A 102 3.93 -10.14 -15.55
C GLU A 102 3.97 -9.91 -14.03
N ASN A 103 4.15 -8.66 -13.59
CA ASN A 103 4.19 -8.30 -12.17
C ASN A 103 2.89 -8.69 -11.44
N LEU A 104 1.73 -8.45 -12.08
CA LEU A 104 0.43 -8.88 -11.58
C LEU A 104 0.31 -10.41 -11.51
N SER A 105 0.86 -11.12 -12.48
CA SER A 105 0.79 -12.60 -12.50
C SER A 105 1.66 -13.20 -11.40
N MET A 106 2.88 -12.69 -11.22
CA MET A 106 3.77 -13.07 -10.12
C MET A 106 3.13 -12.77 -8.75
N ALA A 107 2.53 -11.60 -8.62
CA ALA A 107 1.78 -11.19 -7.43
C ALA A 107 0.64 -12.17 -7.09
N LEU A 108 -0.18 -12.53 -8.08
CA LEU A 108 -1.28 -13.49 -7.92
C LEU A 108 -0.77 -14.90 -7.59
N GLU A 109 0.34 -15.33 -8.20
CA GLU A 109 0.95 -16.62 -7.92
C GLU A 109 1.44 -16.72 -6.46
N GLU A 110 2.19 -15.71 -6.01
CA GLU A 110 2.65 -15.61 -4.62
C GLU A 110 1.47 -15.56 -3.63
N PHE A 111 0.40 -14.85 -3.97
CA PHE A 111 -0.81 -14.83 -3.17
C PHE A 111 -1.50 -16.20 -3.09
N SER A 112 -1.52 -16.94 -4.20
CA SER A 112 -2.15 -18.25 -4.27
C SER A 112 -1.37 -19.31 -3.48
N LYS A 113 -0.03 -19.23 -3.46
CA LYS A 113 0.82 -20.13 -2.67
C LYS A 113 0.58 -20.01 -1.16
N ARG A 114 0.28 -18.80 -0.67
CA ARG A 114 0.02 -18.53 0.76
C ARG A 114 -1.35 -19.02 1.25
N LYS A 115 -2.22 -19.49 0.35
CA LYS A 115 -3.51 -20.12 0.69
C LYS A 115 -3.43 -21.63 0.90
N MET A 116 -2.28 -22.26 0.62
CA MET A 116 -2.00 -23.67 0.93
C MET A 116 -1.24 -23.79 2.25
#